data_AF-A0A447TWN2-F1
#
_entry.id   AF-A0A447TWN2-F1
#
_cell.length_a   1.000
_cell.length_b   1.000
_cell.length_c   1.000
_cell.angle_alpha   90.00
_cell.angle_beta   90.00
_cell.angle_gamma   90.00
#
_symmetry.space_group_name_H-M   'P 1'
#
loop_
_entity.id
_entity.type
_entity.pdbx_description
1 polymer ?
#
loop_
_entity_poly.entity_id
_entity_poly.type
_entity_poly.pdbx_seq_one_letter_code
_entity_poly.pdbx_strand_id
1 'polypeptide(L)'
;MSESLRLWISSPATVIHNLSLAATLPAPGEASSINLPGISVTVGEMLETLCQAGGQAARDRVTHQRDEGVEKNCCLLAGTYR
;
A
#
# COMPACT_ATOMS: atom_id res chain seq x y z
N MET A 1 -11.11 6.87 5.85
CA MET A 1 -9.64 6.72 5.88
C MET A 1 -9.01 7.92 6.57
N SER A 2 -8.38 7.69 7.72
CA SER A 2 -7.64 8.73 8.43
C SER A 2 -6.37 9.10 7.65
N GLU A 3 -6.01 10.38 7.56
CA GLU A 3 -4.75 10.80 6.91
C GLU A 3 -3.51 10.26 7.66
N SER A 4 -3.65 9.94 8.94
CA SER A 4 -2.61 9.30 9.77
C SER A 4 -2.48 7.79 9.58
N LEU A 5 -3.33 7.16 8.75
CA LEU A 5 -3.25 5.73 8.50
C LEU A 5 -1.94 5.41 7.77
N ARG A 6 -1.11 4.56 8.40
CA ARG A 6 0.14 4.06 7.81
C ARG A 6 -0.15 2.87 6.91
N LEU A 7 0.27 2.98 5.66
CA LEU A 7 0.19 1.96 4.63
C LEU A 7 1.60 1.51 4.26
N TRP A 8 1.77 0.20 4.11
CA TRP A 8 2.97 -0.34 3.50
C TRP A 8 2.75 -0.46 1.99
N ILE A 9 3.58 0.20 1.20
CA ILE A 9 3.48 0.20 -0.27
C ILE A 9 4.84 -0.12 -0.89
N SER A 10 4.81 -0.79 -2.03
CA SER A 10 5.99 -1.02 -2.86
C SER A 10 5.62 -0.81 -4.32
N SER A 11 6.52 -0.21 -5.12
CA SER A 11 6.22 0.03 -6.52
C SER A 11 6.07 -1.30 -7.27
N PRO A 12 5.14 -1.43 -8.24
CA PRO A 12 4.98 -2.68 -8.98
C PRO A 12 6.29 -3.17 -9.62
N ALA A 13 7.09 -2.26 -10.16
CA ALA A 13 8.40 -2.59 -10.73
C ALA A 13 9.36 -3.17 -9.67
N THR A 14 9.40 -2.58 -8.48
CA THR A 14 10.21 -3.07 -7.35
C THR A 14 9.74 -4.45 -6.89
N VAL A 15 8.42 -4.67 -6.79
CA VAL A 15 7.86 -5.97 -6.42
C VAL A 15 8.25 -7.03 -7.44
N ILE A 16 8.09 -6.76 -8.74
CA ILE A 16 8.48 -7.69 -9.81
C ILE A 16 9.97 -8.02 -9.74
N HIS A 17 10.82 -7.02 -9.57
CA HIS A 17 12.27 -7.21 -9.42
C HIS A 17 12.60 -8.10 -8.22
N ASN A 18 12.02 -7.81 -7.06
CA ASN A 18 12.29 -8.56 -5.84
C ASN A 18 11.77 -10.01 -5.92
N LEU A 19 10.60 -10.23 -6.51
CA LEU A 19 10.06 -11.57 -6.74
C LEU A 19 10.95 -12.36 -7.70
N SER A 20 11.46 -11.71 -8.75
CA SER A 20 12.38 -12.35 -9.70
C SER A 20 13.69 -12.76 -9.02
N LEU A 21 14.22 -11.91 -8.14
CA LEU A 21 15.41 -12.24 -7.34
C LEU A 21 15.11 -13.36 -6.34
N ALA A 22 13.99 -13.29 -5.63
CA ALA A 22 13.59 -14.30 -4.65
C ALA A 22 13.45 -15.69 -5.28
N ALA A 23 12.95 -15.77 -6.52
CA ALA A 23 12.84 -17.04 -7.25
C ALA A 23 14.19 -17.72 -7.55
N THR A 24 15.30 -16.97 -7.51
CA THR A 24 16.65 -17.51 -7.71
C THR A 24 17.32 -17.98 -6.42
N LEU A 25 16.75 -17.66 -5.26
CA LEU A 25 17.31 -18.04 -3.98
C LEU A 25 17.04 -19.52 -3.69
N PRO A 26 17.99 -20.23 -3.06
CA PRO A 26 17.74 -21.59 -2.59
C PRO A 26 16.59 -21.57 -1.58
N ALA A 27 15.67 -22.53 -1.68
CA ALA A 27 14.47 -22.58 -0.86
C ALA A 27 14.84 -22.54 0.64
N PRO A 28 14.45 -21.50 1.38
CA PRO A 28 14.79 -21.37 2.80
C PRO A 28 13.86 -22.25 3.64
N GLY A 29 14.02 -23.57 3.56
CA GLY A 29 13.34 -24.54 4.43
C GLY A 29 11.83 -24.30 4.63
N GLU A 30 11.34 -24.56 5.84
CA GLU A 30 9.91 -24.53 6.19
C GLU A 30 9.30 -23.12 6.24
N ALA A 31 10.08 -22.04 6.17
CA ALA A 31 9.60 -20.66 6.26
C ALA A 31 10.08 -19.83 5.05
N SER A 32 9.38 -19.99 3.92
CA SER A 32 9.67 -19.26 2.67
C SER A 32 8.94 -17.92 2.54
N SER A 33 8.35 -17.42 3.63
CA SER A 33 7.70 -16.11 3.64
C SER A 33 8.74 -15.01 3.85
N ILE A 34 9.03 -14.25 2.80
CA ILE A 34 9.91 -13.08 2.88
C ILE A 34 9.11 -11.80 2.81
N ASN A 35 9.45 -10.82 3.64
CA ASN A 35 8.95 -9.45 3.46
C ASN A 35 9.80 -8.78 2.38
N LEU A 36 9.16 -8.42 1.27
CA LEU A 36 9.81 -7.66 0.22
C LEU A 36 10.09 -6.24 0.72
N PRO A 37 11.12 -5.55 0.22
CA PRO A 37 11.36 -4.15 0.57
C PRO A 37 10.28 -3.23 -0.02
N GLY A 38 9.90 -2.24 0.78
CA GLY A 38 8.89 -1.22 0.48
C GLY A 38 8.97 -0.10 1.50
N ILE A 39 8.06 0.86 1.38
CA ILE A 39 8.02 2.06 2.22
C ILE A 39 6.73 2.09 3.04
N SER A 40 6.84 2.62 4.26
CA SER A 40 5.69 2.87 5.12
C SER A 40 5.33 4.35 5.04
N VAL A 41 4.24 4.67 4.36
CA VAL A 41 3.77 6.05 4.18
C VAL A 41 2.39 6.24 4.77
N THR A 42 2.08 7.46 5.16
CA THR A 42 0.74 7.86 5.55
C THR A 42 -0.05 8.35 4.35
N VAL A 43 -1.38 8.30 4.45
CA VAL A 43 -2.26 8.87 3.41
C VAL A 43 -2.00 10.38 3.26
N GLY A 44 -1.69 11.10 4.34
CA GLY A 44 -1.30 12.51 4.28
C GLY A 44 -0.03 12.75 3.45
N GLU A 45 1.04 11.99 3.68
CA GLU A 45 2.30 12.07 2.91
C GLU A 45 2.08 11.76 1.42
N MET A 46 1.18 10.81 1.10
CA MET A 46 0.81 10.51 -0.28
C MET A 46 0.12 11.70 -0.96
N LEU A 47 -0.78 12.38 -0.25
CA LEU A 47 -1.52 13.54 -0.76
C LEU A 47 -0.62 14.77 -0.93
N GLU A 48 0.35 14.95 -0.04
CA GLU A 48 1.37 15.98 -0.18
C GLU A 48 2.25 15.71 -1.42
N THR A 49 2.73 14.47 -1.58
CA THR A 49 3.50 14.06 -2.75
C THR A 49 2.71 14.26 -4.05
N LEU A 50 1.41 13.96 -4.03
CA LEU A 50 0.51 14.21 -5.17
C LEU A 50 0.43 15.70 -5.51
N CYS A 51 0.34 16.58 -4.50
CA CYS A 51 0.35 18.03 -4.72
C CYS A 51 1.70 18.51 -5.27
N GLN A 52 2.82 17.97 -4.79
CA GLN A 52 4.15 18.30 -5.30
C GLN A 52 4.34 17.87 -6.76
N ALA A 53 3.84 16.69 -7.15
CA ALA A 53 4.00 16.15 -8.49
C ALA A 53 2.97 16.69 -9.51
N GLY A 54 1.73 16.94 -9.07
CA GLY A 54 0.59 17.28 -9.94
C GLY A 54 -0.05 18.64 -9.67
N GLY A 55 0.46 19.39 -8.70
CA GLY A 55 -0.07 20.68 -8.27
C GLY A 55 -1.37 20.59 -7.45
N GLN A 56 -1.84 21.76 -7.00
CA GLN A 56 -3.05 21.86 -6.17
C GLN A 56 -4.31 21.33 -6.88
N ALA A 57 -4.42 21.54 -8.20
CA ALA A 57 -5.54 21.03 -8.99
C ALA A 57 -5.65 19.49 -8.98
N ALA A 58 -4.53 18.76 -8.83
CA ALA A 58 -4.56 17.31 -8.66
C ALA A 58 -5.04 16.92 -7.25
N ARG A 59 -4.59 17.65 -6.22
CA ARG A 59 -5.03 17.46 -4.83
C ARG A 59 -6.53 17.71 -4.64
N ASP A 60 -7.07 18.74 -5.29
CA ASP A 60 -8.47 19.15 -5.17
C ASP A 60 -9.46 18.13 -5.76
N ARG A 61 -8.99 17.25 -6.66
CA ARG A 61 -9.78 16.13 -7.19
C ARG A 61 -9.96 15.00 -6.18
N VAL A 62 -9.14 14.95 -5.14
CA VAL A 62 -9.20 13.89 -4.14
C VAL A 62 -10.15 14.29 -3.01
N THR A 63 -11.33 13.69 -3.00
CA THR A 63 -12.33 13.89 -1.94
C THR A 63 -12.39 12.69 -1.01
N HIS A 64 -12.66 12.96 0.27
CA HIS A 64 -12.81 11.91 1.26
C HIS A 64 -14.30 11.66 1.51
N GLN A 65 -14.86 10.66 0.81
CA GLN A 65 -16.25 10.24 0.98
C GLN A 65 -16.30 8.89 1.68
N ARG A 66 -17.03 8.82 2.79
CA ARG A 66 -17.37 7.55 3.42
C ARG A 66 -18.47 6.86 2.63
N ASP A 67 -18.29 5.57 2.39
CA ASP A 67 -19.25 4.71 1.74
C ASP A 67 -19.44 3.48 2.62
N GLU A 68 -20.66 3.28 3.13
CA GLU A 68 -20.97 2.20 4.06
C GLU A 68 -20.83 0.80 3.43
N GLY A 69 -21.04 0.67 2.12
CA GLY A 69 -20.84 -0.58 1.40
C GLY A 69 -19.36 -0.93 1.29
N VAL A 70 -18.53 0.06 1.00
CA VAL A 70 -17.06 -0.08 0.97
C VAL A 70 -16.51 -0.34 2.37
N GLU A 71 -16.99 0.36 3.40
CA GLU A 71 -16.57 0.13 4.79
C GLU A 71 -16.91 -1.29 5.26
N LYS A 72 -18.12 -1.80 4.94
CA LYS A 72 -18.49 -3.19 5.24
C LYS A 72 -17.56 -4.21 4.58
N ASN A 73 -17.28 -4.06 3.29
CA ASN A 73 -16.38 -4.97 2.56
C ASN A 73 -14.95 -4.92 3.08
N CYS A 74 -14.43 -3.71 3.35
CA CYS A 74 -13.09 -3.54 3.89
C CYS A 74 -12.97 -4.14 5.30
N CYS A 75 -13.96 -3.94 6.17
CA CYS A 75 -14.00 -4.54 7.50
C CYS A 75 -14.08 -6.08 7.45
N LEU A 76 -14.80 -6.65 6.48
CA LEU A 76 -14.90 -8.11 6.32
C LEU A 76 -13.55 -8.74 5.94
N LEU A 77 -12.80 -8.07 5.07
CA LEU A 77 -11.48 -8.52 4.61
C LEU A 77 -10.36 -8.23 5.63
N ALA A 78 -10.49 -7.19 6.45
CA ALA A 78 -9.55 -6.92 7.53
C ALA A 78 -9.70 -7.90 8.71
N GLY A 79 -10.92 -8.40 8.96
CA GLY A 79 -11.21 -9.38 10.02
C GLY A 79 -10.81 -10.83 9.69
N THR A 80 -10.44 -11.12 8.44
CA THR A 80 -10.07 -12.46 7.97
C THR A 80 -8.57 -12.76 8.01
N TYR A 81 -7.73 -11.78 8.38
CA TYR A 81 -6.31 -11.98 8.72
C TYR A 81 -6.16 -12.00 10.25
N ARG A 82 -6.43 -13.14 10.88
CA ARG A 82 -6.08 -13.40 12.29
C ARG A 82 -5.31 -14.70 12.38
#